data_AF-A0A1L7T1B6-F1
#
_entry.id   AF-A0A1L7T1B6-F1
#
_cell.length_a   1.000
_cell.length_b   1.000
_cell.length_c   1.000
_cell.angle_alpha   90.00
_cell.angle_beta   90.00
_cell.angle_gamma   90.00
#
_symmetry.space_group_name_H-M   'P 1'
#
loop_
_entity.id
_entity.type
_entity.pdbx_description
1 polymer ?
#
loop_
_entity_poly.entity_id
_entity_poly.type
_entity_poly.pdbx_seq_one_letter_code
_entity_poly.pdbx_strand_id
1 'polypeptide(L)'
;MSYNEERGALGVRLALGQTSREPRVIQIACCHSPTCLECRRSRLNCPYYFRVSCRLSTFLQQDLAELGEDEEVPLEAEQNSLSIHNESDRMSLHRYVRLQHPGLPSSNLVFHPEVDILWLHFDAETEIAYELRRSYGRQLDHFKNVIVEETGLWGNLEKALEIMRSFRNIQIVHVWLESNRYDEVETQRTTEELLEVARKLQMRDRPALRRLNWVVNYVDDDGQVYGGFRANSN
;
A
#
# COMPACT_ATOMS: atom_id res chain seq x y z
N MET A 1 31.43 23.13 -24.00
CA MET A 1 32.05 21.96 -24.66
C MET A 1 32.78 21.20 -23.56
N SER A 2 32.57 19.95 -23.22
CA SER A 2 31.92 18.80 -23.86
C SER A 2 31.91 17.70 -22.76
N TYR A 3 30.74 17.27 -22.31
CA TYR A 3 30.23 15.88 -22.33
C TYR A 3 30.62 14.93 -21.17
N ASN A 4 29.61 14.11 -20.81
CA ASN A 4 29.60 12.89 -19.98
C ASN A 4 29.42 13.13 -18.46
N GLU A 5 28.46 12.54 -17.75
CA GLU A 5 27.84 11.21 -17.91
C GLU A 5 26.31 11.25 -17.84
N GLU A 6 25.66 10.93 -18.97
CA GLU A 6 24.39 10.21 -18.97
C GLU A 6 24.64 8.81 -18.41
N ARG A 7 24.19 8.55 -17.19
CA ARG A 7 23.96 7.17 -16.73
C ARG A 7 22.48 6.89 -16.87
N GLY A 8 22.15 6.12 -17.91
CA GLY A 8 20.81 5.65 -18.19
C GLY A 8 20.17 5.03 -16.95
N ALA A 9 18.98 5.51 -16.62
CA ALA A 9 18.06 4.85 -15.72
C ALA A 9 17.60 3.55 -16.41
N LEU A 10 18.38 2.49 -16.28
CA LEU A 10 17.87 1.14 -16.46
C LEU A 10 16.84 0.92 -15.36
N GLY A 11 15.56 0.88 -15.76
CA GLY A 11 14.41 0.75 -14.87
C GLY A 11 14.60 -0.42 -13.90
N VAL A 12 14.76 -0.09 -12.62
CA VAL A 12 14.75 -1.08 -11.55
C VAL A 12 13.27 -1.41 -11.35
N ARG A 13 12.81 -2.59 -11.81
CA ARG A 13 11.52 -3.13 -11.37
C ARG A 13 11.55 -3.26 -9.85
N LEU A 14 10.40 -3.14 -9.20
CA LEU A 14 10.22 -3.40 -7.76
C LEU A 14 10.72 -4.80 -7.39
N ALA A 15 12.03 -4.95 -7.23
CA ALA A 15 12.68 -6.10 -6.64
C ALA A 15 12.58 -5.90 -5.13
N LEU A 16 11.36 -6.08 -4.62
CA LEU A 16 11.09 -6.19 -3.20
C LEU A 16 11.94 -7.38 -2.71
N GLY A 17 12.93 -7.07 -1.87
CA GLY A 17 14.21 -7.77 -1.89
C GLY A 17 14.16 -9.28 -1.76
N GLN A 18 14.85 -10.01 -2.64
CA GLN A 18 15.26 -11.43 -2.51
C GLN A 18 14.22 -12.42 -1.92
N THR A 19 12.93 -12.13 -1.96
CA THR A 19 11.88 -13.08 -1.57
C THR A 19 11.33 -13.71 -2.82
N SER A 20 11.29 -15.04 -2.88
CA SER A 20 10.76 -15.79 -4.03
C SER A 20 9.24 -15.64 -4.24
N ARG A 21 8.59 -14.74 -3.49
CA ARG A 21 7.15 -14.56 -3.46
C ARG A 21 6.80 -13.13 -3.81
N GLU A 22 5.84 -13.01 -4.71
CA GLU A 22 5.25 -11.75 -5.11
C GLU A 22 4.52 -11.09 -3.92
N PRO A 23 4.65 -9.77 -3.73
CA PRO A 23 3.92 -9.02 -2.71
C PRO A 23 2.41 -9.15 -2.87
N ARG A 24 1.72 -9.22 -1.74
CA ARG A 24 0.25 -9.09 -1.71
C ARG A 24 -0.11 -7.67 -1.30
N VAL A 25 -1.18 -7.18 -1.89
CA VAL A 25 -1.76 -5.89 -1.54
C VAL A 25 -2.81 -6.11 -0.46
N ILE A 26 -2.67 -5.38 0.63
CA ILE A 26 -3.58 -5.36 1.78
C ILE A 26 -4.39 -4.08 1.66
N GLN A 27 -5.71 -4.22 1.73
CA GLN A 27 -6.63 -3.10 1.66
C GLN A 27 -7.37 -2.93 2.99
N ILE A 28 -7.78 -1.69 3.24
CA ILE A 28 -8.73 -1.34 4.28
C ILE A 28 -10.13 -1.56 3.70
N ALA A 29 -10.99 -2.25 4.43
CA ALA A 29 -12.37 -2.53 4.04
C ALA A 29 -13.31 -2.19 5.18
N CYS A 30 -14.57 -1.90 4.85
CA CYS A 30 -15.62 -1.61 5.82
C CYS A 30 -16.50 -2.86 6.02
N CYS A 31 -16.85 -3.18 7.27
CA CYS A 31 -17.75 -4.31 7.54
C CYS A 31 -19.21 -3.88 7.40
N HIS A 32 -19.90 -4.30 6.34
CA HIS A 32 -21.33 -4.03 6.15
C HIS A 32 -22.27 -5.16 6.60
N SER A 33 -21.75 -6.13 7.36
CA SER A 33 -22.51 -7.32 7.69
C SER A 33 -23.65 -7.02 8.68
N PRO A 34 -24.91 -7.37 8.34
CA PRO A 34 -26.05 -7.19 9.25
C PRO A 34 -25.95 -8.11 10.47
N THR A 35 -25.13 -9.16 10.41
CA THR A 35 -24.92 -10.08 11.52
C THR A 35 -23.78 -9.63 12.46
N CYS A 36 -22.95 -8.67 12.04
CA CYS A 36 -21.91 -8.11 12.89
C CYS A 36 -22.52 -7.34 14.07
N LEU A 37 -22.05 -7.65 15.28
CA LEU A 37 -22.53 -7.00 16.51
C LEU A 37 -22.12 -5.53 16.58
N GLU A 38 -20.97 -5.17 16.02
CA GLU A 38 -20.52 -3.77 16.00
C GLU A 38 -21.30 -2.93 15.00
N CYS A 39 -21.56 -3.42 13.79
CA CYS A 39 -22.43 -2.76 12.82
C CYS A 39 -23.86 -2.54 13.37
N ARG A 40 -24.37 -3.50 14.17
CA ARG A 40 -25.68 -3.36 14.82
C ARG A 40 -25.70 -2.37 15.98
N ARG A 41 -24.58 -2.21 16.70
CA ARG A 41 -24.46 -1.27 17.83
C ARG A 41 -24.22 0.15 17.35
N SER A 42 -23.42 0.30 16.29
CA SER A 42 -23.05 1.57 15.70
C SER A 42 -23.95 1.79 14.48
N ARG A 43 -25.11 2.42 14.68
CA ARG A 43 -26.05 2.74 13.58
C ARG A 43 -25.46 3.67 12.50
N LEU A 44 -24.24 4.17 12.70
CA LEU A 44 -23.60 5.20 11.89
C LEU A 44 -22.17 4.87 11.44
N ASN A 45 -21.42 4.02 12.16
CA ASN A 45 -20.02 3.70 11.80
C ASN A 45 -19.80 2.18 11.81
N CYS A 46 -19.74 1.59 10.61
CA CYS A 46 -19.31 0.23 10.41
C CYS A 46 -17.78 0.11 10.68
N PRO A 47 -17.31 -0.94 11.38
CA PRO A 47 -15.89 -1.07 11.71
C PRO A 47 -15.04 -1.37 10.48
N TYR A 48 -13.90 -0.70 10.39
CA TYR A 48 -12.88 -0.94 9.37
C TYR A 48 -11.97 -2.11 9.73
N TYR A 49 -11.63 -2.92 8.73
CA TYR A 49 -10.73 -4.06 8.87
C TYR A 49 -9.76 -4.19 7.70
N PHE A 50 -8.73 -5.01 7.88
CA PHE A 50 -7.76 -5.30 6.83
C PHE A 50 -8.06 -6.66 6.18
N ARG A 51 -7.98 -6.69 4.85
CA ARG A 51 -8.03 -7.93 4.06
C ARG A 51 -6.97 -7.90 2.98
N VAL A 52 -6.55 -9.08 2.53
CA VAL A 52 -5.78 -9.16 1.28
C VAL A 52 -6.75 -8.78 0.14
N SER A 53 -6.28 -8.01 -0.83
CA SER A 53 -7.01 -7.77 -2.07
C SER A 53 -6.59 -8.80 -3.10
N CYS A 54 -5.39 -8.62 -3.66
CA CYS A 54 -4.79 -9.49 -4.66
C CYS A 54 -3.25 -9.39 -4.59
N ARG A 55 -2.55 -9.93 -5.59
CA ARG A 55 -1.10 -9.76 -5.72
C ARG A 55 -0.77 -8.42 -6.38
N LEU A 56 0.43 -7.87 -6.12
CA LEU A 56 0.81 -6.54 -6.60
C LEU A 56 0.71 -6.40 -8.13
N SER A 57 1.16 -7.39 -8.91
CA SER A 57 1.07 -7.30 -10.38
C SER A 57 -0.38 -7.27 -10.86
N THR A 58 -1.27 -8.02 -10.19
CA THR A 58 -2.70 -7.97 -10.48
C THR A 58 -3.28 -6.62 -10.07
N PHE A 59 -2.92 -6.13 -8.89
CA PHE A 59 -3.41 -4.86 -8.35
C PHE A 59 -3.08 -3.66 -9.25
N LEU A 60 -1.82 -3.54 -9.68
CA LEU A 60 -1.35 -2.45 -10.54
C LEU A 60 -1.97 -2.48 -11.94
N GLN A 61 -2.60 -3.60 -12.31
CA GLN A 61 -3.25 -3.78 -13.60
C GLN A 61 -4.78 -3.65 -13.49
N GLN A 62 -5.34 -3.49 -12.29
CA GLN A 62 -6.77 -3.32 -12.08
C GLN A 62 -7.21 -1.87 -12.33
N ASP A 63 -8.44 -1.72 -12.84
CA ASP A 63 -9.12 -0.44 -12.78
C ASP A 63 -9.63 -0.22 -11.36
N LEU A 64 -9.10 0.81 -10.69
CA LEU A 64 -9.48 1.15 -9.32
C LEU A 64 -10.95 1.60 -9.22
N ALA A 65 -11.57 2.04 -10.32
CA ALA A 65 -13.00 2.34 -10.39
C ALA A 65 -13.88 1.12 -10.11
N GLU A 66 -13.38 -0.06 -10.48
CA GLU A 66 -14.09 -1.33 -10.35
C GLU A 66 -13.84 -2.00 -9.01
N LEU A 67 -12.83 -1.56 -8.25
CA LEU A 67 -12.57 -2.02 -6.89
C LEU A 67 -13.58 -1.38 -5.91
N GLY A 68 -14.81 -1.85 -5.95
CA GLY A 68 -15.81 -1.47 -4.97
C GLY A 68 -15.35 -1.79 -3.54
N GLU A 69 -15.57 -0.87 -2.60
CA GLU A 69 -15.34 -1.08 -1.16
C GLU A 69 -16.12 -2.31 -0.62
N ASP A 70 -17.16 -2.72 -1.35
CA ASP A 70 -18.17 -3.71 -0.99
C ASP A 70 -18.01 -5.08 -1.65
N GLU A 71 -17.06 -5.29 -2.57
CA GLU A 71 -16.86 -6.63 -3.12
C GLU A 71 -16.21 -7.54 -2.07
N GLU A 72 -17.00 -8.42 -1.46
CA GLU A 72 -16.52 -9.55 -0.68
C GLU A 72 -15.75 -10.49 -1.61
N VAL A 73 -14.45 -10.26 -1.79
CA VAL A 73 -13.57 -11.25 -2.41
C VAL A 73 -13.44 -12.43 -1.43
N PRO A 74 -13.95 -13.63 -1.74
CA PRO A 74 -13.88 -14.76 -0.83
C PRO A 74 -12.43 -15.23 -0.73
N LEU A 75 -11.77 -14.97 0.39
CA LEU A 75 -10.39 -15.41 0.63
C LEU A 75 -10.32 -16.62 1.55
N GLU A 76 -11.00 -17.71 1.18
CA GLU A 76 -10.93 -18.96 1.95
C GLU A 76 -9.77 -19.88 1.54
N ALA A 77 -9.07 -19.63 0.44
CA ALA A 77 -8.07 -20.58 -0.08
C ALA A 77 -6.62 -20.36 0.44
N GLU A 78 -6.17 -19.12 0.64
CA GLU A 78 -4.76 -18.85 1.03
C GLU A 78 -4.56 -18.50 2.51
N GLN A 79 -5.59 -18.06 3.23
CA GLN A 79 -5.47 -17.84 4.68
C GLN A 79 -5.35 -19.16 5.45
N ASN A 80 -5.93 -20.24 4.91
CA ASN A 80 -5.89 -21.58 5.52
C ASN A 80 -4.63 -22.39 5.17
N SER A 81 -3.93 -22.07 4.07
CA SER A 81 -2.72 -22.83 3.67
C SER A 81 -1.50 -22.55 4.53
N LEU A 82 -1.45 -21.41 5.24
CA LEU A 82 -0.42 -21.14 6.26
C LEU A 82 -0.67 -21.93 7.56
N SER A 83 -1.88 -22.45 7.77
CA SER A 83 -2.25 -23.24 8.96
C SER A 83 -1.93 -24.73 8.81
N ILE A 84 -1.58 -25.21 7.60
CA ILE A 84 -1.47 -26.65 7.27
C ILE A 84 -0.06 -27.03 6.77
N HIS A 85 0.93 -26.14 6.82
CA HIS A 85 2.32 -26.50 6.51
C HIS A 85 3.14 -26.83 7.77
N ASN A 86 3.36 -28.15 7.90
CA ASN A 86 4.07 -28.88 8.94
C ASN A 86 5.39 -28.25 9.39
N GLU A 87 5.64 -28.43 10.69
CA GLU A 87 6.81 -28.30 11.57
C GLU A 87 8.20 -27.85 11.05
N SER A 88 8.50 -27.90 9.75
CA SER A 88 9.70 -27.36 9.10
C SER A 88 9.65 -25.83 8.89
N ASP A 89 8.46 -25.22 8.91
CA ASP A 89 8.23 -23.78 8.67
C ASP A 89 8.23 -22.90 9.94
N ARG A 90 8.57 -23.46 11.10
CA ARG A 90 8.60 -22.69 12.37
C ARG A 90 9.54 -21.48 12.32
N MET A 91 10.61 -21.54 11.51
CA MET A 91 11.53 -20.41 11.31
C MET A 91 11.03 -19.37 10.29
N SER A 92 10.18 -19.74 9.32
CA SER A 92 9.61 -18.82 8.33
C SER A 92 8.38 -18.07 8.89
N LEU A 93 7.64 -18.71 9.81
CA LEU A 93 6.50 -18.11 10.54
C LEU A 93 6.91 -16.92 11.44
N HIS A 94 8.16 -16.85 11.91
CA HIS A 94 8.64 -15.72 12.72
C HIS A 94 8.65 -14.38 11.96
N ARG A 95 8.51 -14.42 10.63
CA ARG A 95 8.46 -13.22 9.81
C ARG A 95 7.05 -12.71 9.58
N TYR A 96 6.02 -13.53 9.84
CA TYR A 96 4.63 -13.14 9.61
C TYR A 96 4.03 -12.50 10.87
N VAL A 97 3.18 -11.51 10.64
CA VAL A 97 2.43 -10.78 11.67
C VAL A 97 0.96 -11.09 11.51
N ARG A 98 0.28 -11.27 12.64
CA ARG A 98 -1.18 -11.41 12.70
C ARG A 98 -1.83 -10.09 13.11
N LEU A 99 -2.76 -9.61 12.31
CA LEU A 99 -3.68 -8.52 12.61
C LEU A 99 -5.05 -9.09 12.97
N GLN A 100 -5.58 -8.65 14.10
CA GLN A 100 -6.91 -9.03 14.57
C GLN A 100 -7.66 -7.80 15.07
N HIS A 101 -8.83 -7.52 14.48
CA HIS A 101 -9.73 -6.49 15.00
C HIS A 101 -10.36 -6.98 16.33
N PRO A 102 -10.41 -6.15 17.38
CA PRO A 102 -10.97 -6.54 18.67
C PRO A 102 -12.47 -6.83 18.62
N GLY A 103 -13.21 -6.12 17.75
CA GLY A 103 -14.66 -6.25 17.59
C GLY A 103 -15.12 -7.17 16.46
N LEU A 104 -14.20 -7.67 15.63
CA LEU A 104 -14.50 -8.53 14.48
C LEU A 104 -13.63 -9.80 14.55
N PRO A 105 -14.09 -10.86 15.24
CA PRO A 105 -13.32 -12.10 15.35
C PRO A 105 -13.01 -12.76 14.00
N SER A 106 -13.87 -12.56 13.01
CA SER A 106 -13.69 -13.05 11.63
C SER A 106 -12.61 -12.30 10.86
N SER A 107 -12.25 -11.07 11.23
CA SER A 107 -11.20 -10.33 10.54
C SER A 107 -9.82 -10.75 11.09
N ASN A 108 -9.30 -11.84 10.55
CA ASN A 108 -7.96 -12.31 10.85
C ASN A 108 -7.09 -12.17 9.60
N LEU A 109 -6.04 -11.35 9.68
CA LEU A 109 -5.10 -11.17 8.58
C LEU A 109 -3.70 -11.60 9.03
N VAL A 110 -3.06 -12.48 8.25
CA VAL A 110 -1.65 -12.86 8.44
C VAL A 110 -0.83 -12.37 7.25
N PHE A 111 0.18 -11.54 7.52
CA PHE A 111 0.97 -10.88 6.47
C PHE A 111 2.45 -10.78 6.79
N HIS A 112 3.28 -10.64 5.75
CA HIS A 112 4.72 -10.50 5.87
C HIS A 112 5.09 -9.01 5.77
N PRO A 113 5.53 -8.36 6.87
CA PRO A 113 5.69 -6.91 6.95
C PRO A 113 6.77 -6.36 6.03
N GLU A 114 7.81 -7.13 5.70
CA GLU A 114 8.85 -6.68 4.75
C GLU A 114 8.44 -6.81 3.28
N VAL A 115 7.37 -7.54 2.97
CA VAL A 115 7.04 -7.94 1.59
C VAL A 115 5.67 -7.42 1.19
N ASP A 116 4.64 -7.69 1.99
CA ASP A 116 3.28 -7.27 1.68
C ASP A 116 3.14 -5.74 1.81
N ILE A 117 2.21 -5.18 1.03
CA ILE A 117 2.06 -3.75 0.83
C ILE A 117 0.67 -3.33 1.28
N LEU A 118 0.58 -2.30 2.14
CA LEU A 118 -0.68 -1.66 2.47
C LEU A 118 -1.04 -0.65 1.39
N TRP A 119 -2.22 -0.78 0.80
CA TRP A 119 -2.79 0.25 -0.06
C TRP A 119 -3.58 1.27 0.76
N LEU A 120 -3.27 2.55 0.56
CA LEU A 120 -4.03 3.67 1.09
C LEU A 120 -4.74 4.39 -0.08
N HIS A 121 -6.05 4.21 -0.16
CA HIS A 121 -6.91 4.79 -1.20
C HIS A 121 -6.93 6.33 -1.16
N PHE A 122 -7.28 6.96 -2.29
CA PHE A 122 -7.59 8.39 -2.39
C PHE A 122 -8.61 8.88 -1.33
N ASP A 123 -9.65 8.09 -1.09
CA ASP A 123 -10.73 8.35 -0.13
C ASP A 123 -10.38 8.00 1.31
N ALA A 124 -9.13 7.61 1.60
CA ALA A 124 -8.71 7.44 2.98
C ALA A 124 -8.89 8.78 3.72
N GLU A 125 -9.85 8.82 4.63
CA GLU A 125 -10.09 9.95 5.53
C GLU A 125 -9.21 9.82 6.79
N THR A 126 -8.89 10.96 7.39
CA THR A 126 -8.09 10.99 8.62
C THR A 126 -8.84 10.34 9.78
N GLU A 127 -10.18 10.41 9.75
CA GLU A 127 -11.11 9.73 10.63
C GLU A 127 -10.92 8.20 10.57
N ILE A 128 -10.84 7.63 9.37
CA ILE A 128 -10.61 6.18 9.17
C ILE A 128 -9.26 5.79 9.76
N ALA A 129 -8.21 6.58 9.52
CA ALA A 129 -6.89 6.33 10.07
C ALA A 129 -6.86 6.39 11.60
N TYR A 130 -7.64 7.31 12.19
CA TYR A 130 -7.81 7.43 13.64
C TYR A 130 -8.57 6.23 14.23
N GLU A 131 -9.66 5.81 13.59
CA GLU A 131 -10.43 4.63 14.01
C GLU A 131 -9.60 3.36 13.93
N LEU A 132 -8.87 3.14 12.84
CA LEU A 132 -7.95 2.01 12.70
C LEU A 132 -6.89 2.02 13.81
N ARG A 133 -6.30 3.19 14.13
CA ARG A 133 -5.32 3.30 15.21
C ARG A 133 -5.94 2.99 16.57
N ARG A 134 -7.18 3.40 16.80
CA ARG A 134 -7.93 3.11 18.03
C ARG A 134 -8.22 1.61 18.18
N SER A 135 -8.61 0.93 17.10
CA SER A 135 -8.98 -0.49 17.12
C SER A 135 -7.77 -1.43 17.14
N TYR A 136 -6.77 -1.17 16.29
CA TYR A 136 -5.60 -2.07 16.13
C TYR A 136 -4.41 -1.66 17.01
N GLY A 137 -4.34 -0.41 17.44
CA GLY A 137 -3.26 0.09 18.30
C GLY A 137 -1.89 -0.09 17.66
N ARG A 138 -0.97 -0.73 18.39
CA ARG A 138 0.41 -0.99 17.94
C ARG A 138 0.50 -2.03 16.82
N GLN A 139 -0.57 -2.80 16.55
CA GLN A 139 -0.50 -3.78 15.46
C GLN A 139 -0.27 -3.10 14.09
N LEU A 140 -0.73 -1.86 13.92
CA LEU A 140 -0.48 -1.07 12.70
C LEU A 140 1.00 -0.73 12.50
N ASP A 141 1.80 -0.74 13.57
CA ASP A 141 3.24 -0.46 13.49
C ASP A 141 4.01 -1.61 12.80
N HIS A 142 3.34 -2.68 12.37
CA HIS A 142 3.96 -3.73 11.56
C HIS A 142 3.95 -3.44 10.06
N PHE A 143 3.13 -2.49 9.59
CA PHE A 143 3.17 -2.10 8.18
C PHE A 143 4.44 -1.30 7.88
N LYS A 144 5.21 -1.78 6.89
CA LYS A 144 6.46 -1.14 6.45
C LYS A 144 6.40 -0.62 5.02
N ASN A 145 5.64 -1.28 4.16
CA ASN A 145 5.49 -0.92 2.76
C ASN A 145 4.07 -0.40 2.52
N VAL A 146 3.97 0.75 1.87
CA VAL A 146 2.69 1.37 1.52
C VAL A 146 2.68 1.71 0.03
N ILE A 147 1.53 1.57 -0.61
CA ILE A 147 1.27 2.10 -1.95
C ILE A 147 0.14 3.13 -1.92
N VAL A 148 0.35 4.21 -2.67
CA VAL A 148 -0.58 5.35 -2.83
C VAL A 148 -0.56 5.81 -4.28
N GLU A 149 -1.65 6.40 -4.74
CA GLU A 149 -1.72 6.99 -6.08
C GLU A 149 -1.16 8.41 -6.09
N GLU A 150 -0.52 8.78 -7.20
CA GLU A 150 0.02 10.13 -7.47
C GLU A 150 -1.07 11.20 -7.37
N THR A 151 -2.14 11.04 -8.17
CA THR A 151 -3.26 11.99 -8.25
C THR A 151 -4.24 11.81 -7.10
N GLY A 152 -4.18 10.64 -6.44
CA GLY A 152 -4.96 10.31 -5.27
C GLY A 152 -4.37 10.89 -3.98
N LEU A 153 -4.21 10.05 -2.95
CA LEU A 153 -3.78 10.49 -1.62
C LEU A 153 -2.43 11.25 -1.65
N TRP A 154 -1.49 10.83 -2.51
CA TRP A 154 -0.17 11.47 -2.61
C TRP A 154 -0.21 12.86 -3.27
N GLY A 155 -1.29 13.18 -3.97
CA GLY A 155 -1.57 14.51 -4.51
C GLY A 155 -1.76 15.53 -3.39
N ASN A 156 -2.32 15.10 -2.25
CA ASN A 156 -2.42 15.86 -1.02
C ASN A 156 -1.44 15.35 0.04
N LEU A 157 -0.17 15.77 -0.10
CA LEU A 157 0.92 15.28 0.75
C LEU A 157 0.70 15.54 2.24
N GLU A 158 0.04 16.65 2.61
CA GLU A 158 -0.25 16.95 4.02
C GLU A 158 -1.22 15.94 4.63
N LYS A 159 -2.33 15.64 3.91
CA LYS A 159 -3.29 14.60 4.30
C LYS A 159 -2.63 13.22 4.34
N ALA A 160 -1.82 12.88 3.33
CA ALA A 160 -1.07 11.63 3.28
C ALA A 160 -0.18 11.46 4.52
N LEU A 161 0.57 12.50 4.89
CA LEU A 161 1.42 12.49 6.08
C LEU A 161 0.63 12.36 7.36
N GLU A 162 -0.55 12.98 7.46
CA GLU A 162 -1.42 12.84 8.61
C GLU A 162 -1.90 11.40 8.80
N ILE A 163 -2.40 10.77 7.73
CA ILE A 163 -2.85 9.37 7.74
C ILE A 163 -1.69 8.43 8.05
N MET A 164 -0.54 8.62 7.40
CA MET A 164 0.63 7.77 7.58
C MET A 164 1.21 7.81 9.00
N ARG A 165 0.94 8.84 9.81
CA ARG A 165 1.34 8.88 11.23
C ARG A 165 0.67 7.77 12.07
N SER A 166 -0.46 7.22 11.63
CA SER A 166 -1.08 6.05 12.28
C SER A 166 -0.25 4.77 12.13
N PHE A 167 0.71 4.75 11.19
CA PHE A 167 1.56 3.62 10.83
C PHE A 167 3.04 3.98 11.07
N ARG A 168 3.52 3.83 12.30
CA ARG A 168 4.79 4.48 12.72
C ARG A 168 6.05 3.95 12.05
N ASN A 169 6.02 2.71 11.55
CA ASN A 169 7.20 2.03 11.02
C ASN A 169 7.19 1.89 9.50
N ILE A 170 6.46 2.76 8.78
CA ILE A 170 6.61 2.86 7.33
C ILE A 170 8.08 3.09 7.00
N GLN A 171 8.59 2.27 6.08
CA GLN A 171 9.95 2.32 5.56
C GLN A 171 9.96 2.65 4.07
N ILE A 172 9.00 2.11 3.31
CA ILE A 172 8.91 2.27 1.86
C ILE A 172 7.52 2.79 1.49
N VAL A 173 7.49 3.83 0.67
CA VAL A 173 6.29 4.37 0.04
C VAL A 173 6.44 4.21 -1.47
N HIS A 174 5.52 3.47 -2.08
CA HIS A 174 5.38 3.35 -3.52
C HIS A 174 4.31 4.35 -3.97
N VAL A 175 4.69 5.28 -4.83
CA VAL A 175 3.80 6.27 -5.43
C VAL A 175 3.51 5.79 -6.84
N TRP A 176 2.28 5.38 -7.07
CA TRP A 176 1.80 4.88 -8.35
C TRP A 176 1.46 6.05 -9.28
N LEU A 177 2.19 6.18 -10.38
CA LEU A 177 2.19 7.32 -11.31
C LEU A 177 1.03 7.32 -12.31
N GLU A 178 0.26 6.25 -12.41
CA GLU A 178 -0.81 6.12 -13.40
C GLU A 178 -2.07 5.61 -12.71
N SER A 179 -3.00 6.50 -12.34
CA SER A 179 -4.33 6.08 -11.90
C SER A 179 -5.49 6.74 -12.64
N ASN A 180 -5.20 7.53 -13.67
CA ASN A 180 -6.21 8.14 -14.53
C ASN A 180 -6.59 7.22 -15.71
N ARG A 181 -7.08 6.00 -15.43
CA ARG A 181 -7.68 5.13 -16.46
C ARG A 181 -9.08 5.61 -16.91
N TYR A 182 -9.57 6.73 -16.35
CA TYR A 182 -10.91 7.24 -16.55
C TYR A 182 -11.16 8.01 -17.86
N ASP A 183 -10.12 8.37 -18.62
CA ASP A 183 -10.33 9.03 -19.90
C ASP A 183 -10.34 7.99 -21.02
N GLU A 184 -11.49 7.83 -21.70
CA GLU A 184 -11.72 6.95 -22.88
C GLU A 184 -10.75 7.20 -24.05
N VAL A 185 -9.86 8.19 -23.92
CA VAL A 185 -8.72 8.46 -24.79
C VAL A 185 -7.45 8.11 -24.01
N GLU A 186 -7.23 6.80 -23.82
CA GLU A 186 -6.02 6.25 -23.19
C GLU A 186 -4.77 6.77 -23.91
N THR A 187 -4.18 7.83 -23.38
CA THR A 187 -2.81 8.19 -23.74
C THR A 187 -1.98 7.72 -22.57
N GLN A 188 -1.58 6.45 -22.60
CA GLN A 188 -0.57 5.92 -21.67
C GLN A 188 0.61 6.88 -21.67
N ARG A 189 1.09 7.27 -20.48
CA ARG A 189 2.21 8.19 -20.43
C ARG A 189 3.43 7.48 -21.00
N THR A 190 4.12 8.18 -21.88
CA THR A 190 5.42 7.72 -22.37
C THR A 190 6.42 7.59 -21.22
N THR A 191 7.47 6.80 -21.43
CA THR A 191 8.54 6.66 -20.44
C THR A 191 9.17 8.02 -20.08
N GLU A 192 9.34 8.90 -21.06
CA GLU A 192 9.85 10.25 -20.85
C GLU A 192 8.91 11.11 -19.98
N GLU A 193 7.60 11.00 -20.18
CA GLU A 193 6.60 11.69 -19.36
C GLU A 193 6.61 11.17 -17.91
N LEU A 194 6.67 9.85 -17.71
CA LEU A 194 6.76 9.24 -16.38
C LEU A 194 8.04 9.65 -15.65
N LEU A 195 9.19 9.70 -16.35
CA LEU A 195 10.45 10.21 -15.79
C LEU A 195 10.32 11.68 -15.36
N GLU A 196 9.70 12.52 -16.18
CA GLU A 196 9.54 13.94 -15.87
C GLU A 196 8.57 14.17 -14.70
N VAL A 197 7.46 13.41 -14.64
CA VAL A 197 6.53 13.43 -13.50
C VAL A 197 7.25 12.99 -12.23
N ALA A 198 7.95 11.85 -12.25
CA ALA A 198 8.72 11.37 -11.11
C ALA A 198 9.75 12.41 -10.63
N ARG A 199 10.42 13.11 -11.55
CA ARG A 199 11.37 14.18 -11.22
C ARG A 199 10.67 15.38 -10.55
N LYS A 200 9.51 15.82 -11.04
CA LYS A 200 8.72 16.90 -10.44
C LYS A 200 8.27 16.53 -9.03
N LEU A 201 7.75 15.32 -8.84
CA LEU A 201 7.34 14.83 -7.53
C LEU A 201 8.52 14.73 -6.57
N GLN A 202 9.68 14.24 -7.01
CA GLN A 202 10.88 14.22 -6.17
C GLN A 202 11.29 15.61 -5.66
N MET A 203 11.22 16.63 -6.52
CA MET A 203 11.54 18.01 -6.12
C MET A 203 10.54 18.55 -5.08
N ARG A 204 9.26 18.18 -5.19
CA ARG A 204 8.21 18.52 -4.21
C ARG A 204 8.38 17.76 -2.89
N ASP A 205 8.61 16.45 -2.97
CA ASP A 205 8.52 15.52 -1.84
C ASP A 205 9.78 15.52 -0.96
N ARG A 206 10.98 15.63 -1.56
CA ARG A 206 12.26 15.65 -0.82
C ARG A 206 12.29 16.65 0.35
N PRO A 207 11.99 17.95 0.16
CA PRO A 207 12.03 18.90 1.27
C PRO A 207 10.97 18.61 2.34
N ALA A 208 9.77 18.17 1.94
CA ALA A 208 8.67 17.88 2.85
C ALA A 208 8.95 16.64 3.73
N LEU A 209 9.61 15.62 3.16
CA LEU A 209 9.84 14.34 3.82
C LEU A 209 11.19 14.26 4.55
N ARG A 210 12.03 15.31 4.52
CA ARG A 210 13.45 15.28 4.97
C ARG A 210 13.69 14.70 6.37
N ARG A 211 12.70 14.80 7.27
CA ARG A 211 12.80 14.32 8.67
C ARG A 211 12.33 12.87 8.84
N LEU A 212 11.86 12.24 7.78
CA LEU A 212 11.35 10.88 7.77
C LEU A 212 12.43 9.95 7.22
N ASN A 213 12.49 8.72 7.73
CA ASN A 213 13.40 7.68 7.25
C ASN A 213 12.73 6.81 6.18
N TRP A 214 11.97 7.43 5.28
CA TRP A 214 11.24 6.73 4.23
C TRP A 214 12.08 6.65 2.96
N VAL A 215 11.93 5.54 2.25
CA VAL A 215 12.31 5.39 0.85
C VAL A 215 11.04 5.62 0.02
N VAL A 216 11.09 6.57 -0.89
CA VAL A 216 9.99 6.84 -1.82
C VAL A 216 10.38 6.34 -3.19
N ASN A 217 9.53 5.53 -3.81
CA ASN A 217 9.70 5.00 -5.15
C ASN A 217 8.50 5.42 -6.01
N TYR A 218 8.74 5.94 -7.21
CA TYR A 218 7.71 6.30 -8.16
C TYR A 218 7.58 5.20 -9.20
N VAL A 219 6.41 4.58 -9.31
CA VAL A 219 6.19 3.33 -10.05
C VAL A 219 5.02 3.41 -11.02
N ASP A 220 5.08 2.64 -12.10
CA ASP A 220 3.98 2.47 -13.07
C ASP A 220 3.16 1.19 -12.81
N ASP A 221 2.26 0.87 -13.74
CA ASP A 221 1.39 -0.31 -13.76
C ASP A 221 2.16 -1.65 -13.84
N ASP A 222 3.39 -1.62 -14.32
CA ASP A 222 4.29 -2.78 -14.40
C ASP A 222 5.19 -2.92 -13.17
N GLY A 223 5.06 -2.00 -12.21
CA GLY A 223 5.94 -1.90 -11.04
C GLY A 223 7.37 -1.51 -11.39
N GLN A 224 7.59 -0.86 -12.53
CA GLN A 224 8.87 -0.27 -12.91
C GLN A 224 9.09 1.04 -12.17
N VAL A 225 10.28 1.22 -11.60
CA VAL A 225 10.63 2.44 -10.87
C VAL A 225 11.25 3.49 -11.81
N TYR A 226 10.62 4.66 -11.89
CA TYR A 226 11.06 5.82 -12.69
C TYR A 226 11.90 6.81 -11.89
N GLY A 227 11.93 6.63 -10.57
CA GLY A 227 12.79 7.39 -9.69
C GLY A 227 12.50 7.08 -8.23
N GLY A 228 13.36 7.57 -7.37
CA GLY A 228 13.18 7.40 -5.95
C GLY A 228 14.26 8.10 -5.15
N PHE A 229 14.00 8.23 -3.86
CA PHE A 229 14.96 8.80 -2.92
C PHE A 229 14.69 8.28 -1.51
N ARG A 230 15.75 8.30 -0.70
CA ARG A 230 15.61 8.14 0.74
C ARG A 230 15.55 9.54 1.38
N ALA A 231 14.50 9.78 2.15
CA ALA A 231 14.17 11.14 2.60
C ALA A 231 15.16 11.71 3.62
N ASN A 232 15.86 10.87 4.40
CA ASN A 232 16.88 11.34 5.35
C ASN A 232 18.30 11.46 4.76
N SER A 233 18.50 11.18 3.46
CA SER A 233 19.80 11.36 2.82
C SER A 233 19.95 12.83 2.41
N ASN A 234 20.94 13.51 3.01
CA ASN A 234 21.39 14.84 2.59
C ASN A 234 22.01 14.81 1.20
#